data_AF-A0A9W8K9T2-F1
#
_entry.id   AF-A0A9W8K9T2-F1
#
_cell.length_a   1.000
_cell.length_b   1.000
_cell.length_c   1.000
_cell.angle_alpha   90.00
_cell.angle_beta   90.00
_cell.angle_gamma   90.00
#
_symmetry.space_group_name_H-M   'P 1'
#
loop_
_entity.id
_entity.type
_entity.pdbx_description
1 polymer ?
#
loop_
_entity_poly.entity_id
_entity_poly.type
_entity_poly.pdbx_seq_one_letter_code
_entity_poly.pdbx_strand_id
1 'polypeptide(L)'
;MIIVPENELPKKLEAESSTAVVASTSAPETSTHDPPPSYTPFDSSESSQSGPRFPLPRDVKPSNFTSLSIANSAIKGTWVVDPTLVIPKEFLAPLAKDETEENRKNLLLESKNGAVDVNIFVMPMRADALSVMKDRKRVITHCASRNGSVTAKIHDVQLPSHPNDLRPPLKASFHSLNGAINLYLPRSFRGPLRIRTFNGGIRFSDAVQSTLTQFSEVDRVRRSFLGHFDPSEFDASVQWAGDELDAETMNGAVRIYFDDEASPPGAQKSKSPGFLERLFRF
;
A
#
# COMPACT_ATOMS: atom_id res chain seq x y z
N MET A 1 14.82 51.02 -14.19
CA MET A 1 15.29 52.05 -13.24
C MET A 1 14.07 52.64 -12.58
N ILE A 2 13.67 52.12 -11.41
CA ILE A 2 12.76 52.72 -10.41
C ILE A 2 13.25 52.16 -9.06
N ILE A 3 13.22 53.02 -8.06
CA ILE A 3 13.98 53.06 -6.81
C ILE A 3 13.12 52.53 -5.65
N VAL A 4 13.68 51.63 -4.82
CA VAL A 4 13.80 51.56 -3.31
C VAL A 4 12.71 52.34 -2.51
N PRO A 5 12.12 51.83 -1.39
CA PRO A 5 12.92 51.43 -0.23
C PRO A 5 12.49 50.31 0.73
N GLU A 6 13.53 49.74 1.37
CA GLU A 6 13.56 49.13 2.71
C GLU A 6 13.27 50.19 3.79
N ASN A 7 12.55 49.84 4.86
CA ASN A 7 13.09 49.86 6.23
C ASN A 7 12.08 49.51 7.33
N GLU A 8 12.61 48.79 8.32
CA GLU A 8 12.44 48.95 9.78
C GLU A 8 11.20 48.43 10.53
N LEU A 9 11.44 47.33 11.27
CA LEU A 9 10.99 47.04 12.64
C LEU A 9 11.58 48.05 13.66
N PRO A 10 11.34 47.97 15.00
CA PRO A 10 10.23 47.41 15.82
C PRO A 10 9.76 48.42 16.91
N LYS A 11 8.67 48.15 17.65
CA LYS A 11 8.48 48.72 19.01
C LYS A 11 7.85 47.77 20.04
N LYS A 12 8.68 47.46 21.03
CA LYS A 12 8.45 47.05 22.42
C LYS A 12 7.48 48.00 23.14
N LEU A 13 6.63 47.47 24.03
CA LEU A 13 6.19 48.14 25.27
C LEU A 13 5.73 47.08 26.31
N GLU A 14 6.42 47.11 27.45
CA GLU A 14 6.11 46.45 28.73
C GLU A 14 5.12 47.31 29.54
N ALA A 15 4.37 46.69 30.46
CA ALA A 15 4.02 47.15 31.83
C ALA A 15 2.86 46.26 32.34
N GLU A 16 3.06 45.41 33.36
CA GLU A 16 2.89 45.70 34.81
C GLU A 16 1.44 46.04 35.18
N SER A 17 0.83 45.70 36.30
CA SER A 17 1.04 44.87 37.50
C SER A 17 -0.19 45.18 38.38
N SER A 18 -0.68 44.26 39.21
CA SER A 18 -1.14 44.52 40.60
C SER A 18 -2.28 43.58 41.07
N THR A 19 -1.88 42.76 42.04
CA THR A 19 -2.53 42.24 43.27
C THR A 19 -3.49 43.28 43.93
N ALA A 20 -4.53 43.02 44.74
CA ALA A 20 -4.72 42.00 45.79
C ALA A 20 -6.11 42.07 46.52
N VAL A 21 -6.38 41.05 47.35
CA VAL A 21 -7.11 40.92 48.65
C VAL A 21 -8.67 40.87 48.80
N VAL A 22 -9.17 39.64 49.06
CA VAL A 22 -10.04 39.09 50.17
C VAL A 22 -11.24 39.87 50.76
N ALA A 23 -12.40 39.20 50.83
CA ALA A 23 -13.27 39.12 52.04
C ALA A 23 -14.26 37.93 51.97
N SER A 24 -14.31 37.15 53.05
CA SER A 24 -15.08 35.91 53.22
C SER A 24 -16.48 36.15 53.83
N THR A 25 -17.48 35.33 53.50
CA THR A 25 -18.65 35.07 54.36
C THR A 25 -19.22 33.67 54.08
N SER A 26 -19.70 33.00 55.13
CA SER A 26 -19.79 31.54 55.32
C SER A 26 -21.20 30.93 55.27
N ALA A 27 -21.26 29.68 54.76
CA ALA A 27 -22.16 28.53 55.07
C ALA A 27 -23.64 28.52 54.56
N PRO A 28 -24.31 27.34 54.40
CA PRO A 28 -23.90 25.97 54.73
C PRO A 28 -23.96 24.94 53.57
N GLU A 29 -23.53 23.74 53.92
CA GLU A 29 -23.24 22.54 53.15
C GLU A 29 -24.47 21.84 52.55
N THR A 30 -24.36 21.40 51.30
CA THR A 30 -25.01 20.18 50.81
C THR A 30 -23.99 19.39 50.01
N SER A 31 -23.52 18.31 50.63
CA SER A 31 -22.63 17.31 50.06
C SER A 31 -23.34 16.50 48.98
N THR A 32 -23.10 16.81 47.71
CA THR A 32 -23.28 15.87 46.60
C THR A 32 -21.91 15.59 46.00
N HIS A 33 -21.21 14.65 46.63
CA HIS A 33 -19.97 14.10 46.10
C HIS A 33 -20.37 13.11 45.00
N ASP A 34 -20.59 13.62 43.79
CA ASP A 34 -20.71 12.77 42.61
C ASP A 34 -19.29 12.35 42.22
N PRO A 35 -18.91 11.05 42.29
CA PRO A 35 -17.59 10.64 41.87
C PRO A 35 -17.41 10.97 40.38
N PRO A 36 -16.22 11.41 39.94
CA PRO A 36 -15.97 11.60 38.52
C PRO A 36 -16.26 10.30 37.78
N PRO A 37 -16.77 10.35 36.53
CA PRO A 37 -17.02 9.15 35.74
C PRO A 37 -15.75 8.30 35.73
N SER A 38 -15.90 7.03 36.09
CA SER A 38 -14.81 6.07 36.08
C SER A 38 -14.37 5.87 34.63
N TYR A 39 -13.33 6.59 34.22
CA TYR A 39 -12.64 6.33 32.96
C TYR A 39 -11.97 4.97 33.10
N THR A 40 -12.65 3.92 32.61
CA THR A 40 -11.97 2.68 32.26
C THR A 40 -10.84 3.08 31.31
N PRO A 41 -9.57 2.74 31.62
CA PRO A 41 -8.51 2.95 30.66
C PRO A 41 -8.94 2.24 29.38
N PHE A 42 -9.03 3.03 28.31
CA PHE A 42 -9.24 2.50 26.98
C PHE A 42 -8.06 1.56 26.76
N ASP A 43 -8.31 0.26 26.82
CA ASP A 43 -7.36 -0.71 26.31
C ASP A 43 -7.21 -0.34 24.84
N SER A 44 -6.14 0.41 24.56
CA SER A 44 -5.55 0.53 23.24
C SER A 44 -4.97 -0.83 22.90
N SER A 45 -5.83 -1.84 22.79
CA SER A 45 -5.62 -2.93 21.87
C SER A 45 -5.72 -2.30 20.49
N GLU A 46 -4.61 -1.70 20.05
CA GLU A 46 -4.30 -1.56 18.64
C GLU A 46 -4.46 -2.96 18.04
N SER A 47 -5.64 -3.25 17.52
CA SER A 47 -5.91 -4.45 16.77
C SER A 47 -5.06 -4.34 15.52
N SER A 48 -3.82 -4.82 15.62
CA SER A 48 -2.95 -5.04 14.48
C SER A 48 -3.77 -5.90 13.53
N GLN A 49 -4.18 -5.33 12.40
CA GLN A 49 -4.96 -6.01 11.38
C GLN A 49 -4.07 -7.09 10.75
N SER A 50 -3.82 -8.16 11.49
CA SER A 50 -3.09 -9.32 11.04
C SER A 50 -4.08 -10.20 10.29
N GLY A 51 -4.13 -10.00 8.97
CA GLY A 51 -4.80 -10.94 8.08
C GLY A 51 -4.16 -12.32 8.12
N PRO A 52 -4.79 -13.32 7.48
CA PRO A 52 -4.20 -14.64 7.37
C PRO A 52 -2.85 -14.53 6.67
N ARG A 53 -1.83 -15.12 7.28
CA ARG A 53 -0.52 -15.28 6.65
C ARG A 53 -0.50 -16.61 5.90
N PHE A 54 0.06 -16.61 4.69
CA PHE A 54 0.05 -17.77 3.82
C PHE A 54 1.31 -18.63 4.00
N PRO A 55 1.20 -19.97 3.88
CA PRO A 55 2.38 -20.81 3.84
C PRO A 55 3.18 -20.54 2.56
N LEU A 56 4.50 -20.67 2.67
CA LEU A 56 5.37 -20.50 1.50
C LEU A 56 5.09 -21.60 0.45
N PRO A 57 4.98 -21.25 -0.84
CA PRO A 57 4.90 -22.24 -1.92
C PRO A 57 6.15 -23.15 -1.93
N ARG A 58 5.95 -24.47 -1.91
CA ARG A 58 7.05 -25.44 -1.78
C ARG A 58 7.92 -25.56 -3.05
N ASP A 59 7.33 -25.30 -4.21
CA ASP A 59 7.97 -25.55 -5.51
C ASP A 59 8.56 -24.28 -6.14
N VAL A 60 8.52 -23.15 -5.43
CA VAL A 60 9.02 -21.87 -5.94
C VAL A 60 10.23 -21.44 -5.11
N LYS A 61 11.37 -21.32 -5.77
CA LYS A 61 12.59 -20.82 -5.12
C LYS A 61 12.47 -19.31 -4.88
N PRO A 62 12.77 -18.83 -3.66
CA PRO A 62 12.91 -17.41 -3.41
C PRO A 62 14.00 -16.79 -4.29
N SER A 63 13.77 -15.56 -4.75
CA SER A 63 14.74 -14.80 -5.53
C SER A 63 14.64 -13.31 -5.19
N ASN A 64 15.70 -12.58 -5.51
CA ASN A 64 15.68 -11.13 -5.56
C ASN A 64 15.96 -10.66 -7.00
N PHE A 65 15.52 -9.46 -7.35
CA PHE A 65 15.77 -8.81 -8.65
C PHE A 65 15.40 -9.64 -9.89
N THR A 66 14.22 -10.26 -9.88
CA THR A 66 13.71 -10.98 -11.05
C THR A 66 13.12 -10.01 -12.07
N SER A 67 13.56 -10.12 -13.33
CA SER A 67 13.05 -9.32 -14.45
C SER A 67 12.62 -10.23 -15.60
N LEU A 68 11.39 -10.06 -16.06
CA LEU A 68 10.81 -10.81 -17.18
C LEU A 68 9.98 -9.87 -18.06
N SER A 69 10.40 -9.68 -19.31
CA SER A 69 9.67 -8.88 -20.30
C SER A 69 9.38 -9.72 -21.55
N ILE A 70 8.11 -9.88 -21.90
CA ILE A 70 7.67 -10.74 -23.01
C ILE A 70 6.77 -9.97 -23.98
N ALA A 71 7.00 -10.11 -25.29
CA ALA A 71 6.24 -9.38 -26.29
C ALA A 71 4.83 -9.92 -26.52
N ASN A 72 4.67 -11.23 -26.73
CA ASN A 72 3.42 -11.82 -27.27
C ASN A 72 2.92 -13.01 -26.46
N SER A 73 3.12 -12.99 -25.14
CA SER A 73 2.62 -14.06 -24.27
C SER A 73 2.14 -13.50 -22.94
N ALA A 74 1.24 -14.24 -22.31
CA ALA A 74 0.84 -13.98 -20.94
C ALA A 74 1.97 -14.37 -19.97
N ILE A 75 2.12 -13.62 -18.89
CA ILE A 75 2.95 -13.98 -17.74
C ILE A 75 2.03 -14.56 -16.69
N LYS A 76 2.25 -15.83 -16.32
CA LYS A 76 1.50 -16.50 -15.27
C LYS A 76 2.43 -17.23 -14.34
N GLY A 77 2.11 -17.24 -13.05
CA GLY A 77 2.87 -18.04 -12.09
C GLY A 77 2.86 -17.48 -10.68
N THR A 78 3.85 -17.93 -9.93
CA THR A 78 4.06 -17.56 -8.54
C THR A 78 5.51 -17.16 -8.36
N TRP A 79 5.75 -16.03 -7.69
CA TRP A 79 7.06 -15.50 -7.37
C TRP A 79 7.19 -15.36 -5.87
N VAL A 80 8.34 -15.76 -5.34
CA VAL A 80 8.70 -15.54 -3.94
C VAL A 80 9.84 -14.53 -3.93
N VAL A 81 9.59 -13.35 -3.39
CA VAL A 81 10.57 -12.26 -3.30
C VAL A 81 11.23 -12.33 -1.94
N ASP A 82 12.54 -12.58 -1.95
CA ASP A 82 13.39 -12.50 -0.75
C ASP A 82 14.36 -11.32 -0.89
N PRO A 83 14.10 -10.18 -0.24
CA PRO A 83 14.95 -9.00 -0.34
C PRO A 83 16.33 -9.20 0.30
N THR A 84 16.54 -10.22 1.14
CA THR A 84 17.83 -10.50 1.77
C THR A 84 18.81 -11.23 0.85
N LEU A 85 18.31 -11.81 -0.24
CA LEU A 85 19.17 -12.51 -1.20
C LEU A 85 20.03 -11.51 -1.98
N VAL A 86 21.33 -11.68 -1.86
CA VAL A 86 22.34 -10.96 -2.63
C VAL A 86 22.56 -11.68 -3.95
N ILE A 87 22.27 -11.00 -5.06
CA ILE A 87 22.48 -11.52 -6.40
C ILE A 87 23.75 -10.89 -6.97
N PRO A 88 24.72 -11.70 -7.48
CA PRO A 88 25.90 -11.16 -8.14
C PRO A 88 25.52 -10.26 -9.32
N LYS A 89 26.29 -9.18 -9.52
CA LYS A 89 25.95 -8.13 -10.49
C LYS A 89 25.88 -8.66 -11.92
N GLU A 90 26.59 -9.74 -12.21
CA GLU A 90 26.65 -10.42 -13.50
C GLU A 90 25.33 -11.08 -13.89
N PHE A 91 24.49 -11.43 -12.91
CA PHE A 91 23.17 -12.04 -13.13
C PHE A 91 22.03 -11.03 -13.10
N LEU A 92 22.31 -9.76 -12.77
CA LEU A 92 21.31 -8.72 -12.70
C LEU A 92 20.96 -8.21 -14.10
N ALA A 93 19.67 -7.99 -14.33
CA ALA A 93 19.24 -7.33 -15.55
C ALA A 93 19.86 -5.92 -15.67
N PRO A 94 20.18 -5.46 -16.89
CA PRO A 94 20.63 -4.09 -17.10
C PRO A 94 19.62 -3.09 -16.54
N LEU A 95 20.14 -2.02 -15.94
CA LEU A 95 19.30 -0.91 -15.47
C LEU A 95 18.64 -0.21 -16.66
N ALA A 96 17.38 0.16 -16.52
CA ALA A 96 16.76 1.10 -17.43
C ALA A 96 17.42 2.50 -17.31
N LYS A 97 17.23 3.36 -18.31
CA LYS A 97 17.90 4.67 -18.42
C LYS A 97 17.78 5.55 -17.16
N ASP A 98 16.65 5.46 -16.45
CA ASP A 98 16.33 6.26 -15.27
C ASP A 98 16.28 5.40 -13.98
N GLU A 99 16.83 4.18 -14.05
CA GLU A 99 16.90 3.24 -12.94
C GLU A 99 18.32 3.22 -12.36
N THR A 100 18.41 3.30 -11.04
CA THR A 100 19.63 3.19 -10.25
C THR A 100 19.64 1.88 -9.48
N GLU A 101 20.81 1.51 -8.94
CA GLU A 101 20.89 0.37 -8.04
C GLU A 101 20.05 0.55 -6.76
N GLU A 102 19.63 1.76 -6.39
CA GLU A 102 18.77 2.01 -5.23
C GLU A 102 17.28 1.75 -5.57
N ASN A 103 16.85 2.14 -6.77
CA ASN A 103 15.44 2.04 -7.18
C ASN A 103 15.12 0.85 -8.10
N ARG A 104 16.13 0.03 -8.46
CA ARG A 104 15.91 -1.23 -9.19
C ARG A 104 14.87 -2.10 -8.50
N LYS A 105 14.03 -2.72 -9.31
CA LYS A 105 12.86 -3.49 -8.86
C LYS A 105 13.28 -4.89 -8.41
N ASN A 106 12.78 -5.34 -7.26
CA ASN A 106 12.94 -6.72 -6.81
C ASN A 106 12.18 -7.69 -7.71
N LEU A 107 11.06 -7.23 -8.29
CA LEU A 107 10.28 -7.98 -9.27
C LEU A 107 9.77 -7.04 -10.37
N LEU A 108 10.14 -7.34 -11.62
CA LEU A 108 9.68 -6.64 -12.83
C LEU A 108 9.07 -7.66 -13.79
N LEU A 109 7.76 -7.58 -14.04
CA LEU A 109 7.04 -8.45 -14.95
C LEU A 109 6.29 -7.60 -15.99
N GLU A 110 6.64 -7.74 -17.26
CA GLU A 110 6.05 -6.94 -18.34
C GLU A 110 5.60 -7.81 -19.51
N SER A 111 4.37 -7.57 -19.99
CA SER A 111 3.88 -8.17 -21.23
C SER A 111 3.36 -7.11 -22.20
N LYS A 112 3.77 -7.15 -23.47
CA LYS A 112 3.22 -6.21 -24.46
C LYS A 112 1.83 -6.67 -24.94
N ASN A 113 1.67 -7.94 -25.30
CA ASN A 113 0.43 -8.49 -25.86
C ASN A 113 0.00 -9.76 -25.10
N GLY A 114 -0.15 -9.65 -23.78
CA GLY A 114 -0.61 -10.73 -22.93
C GLY A 114 -1.00 -10.23 -21.54
N ALA A 115 -1.83 -11.01 -20.86
CA ALA A 115 -2.18 -10.72 -19.47
C ALA A 115 -1.00 -11.03 -18.53
N VAL A 116 -0.92 -10.32 -17.41
CA VAL A 116 -0.07 -10.66 -16.27
C VAL A 116 -0.98 -11.17 -15.17
N ASP A 117 -0.83 -12.41 -14.73
CA ASP A 117 -1.67 -13.06 -13.72
C ASP A 117 -0.80 -13.83 -12.72
N VAL A 118 -0.53 -13.20 -11.57
CA VAL A 118 0.61 -13.57 -10.73
C VAL A 118 0.27 -13.61 -9.25
N ASN A 119 0.89 -14.54 -8.52
CA ASN A 119 0.93 -14.54 -7.07
C ASN A 119 2.34 -14.14 -6.62
N ILE A 120 2.43 -13.17 -5.71
CA ILE A 120 3.68 -12.59 -5.23
C ILE A 120 3.70 -12.80 -3.72
N PHE A 121 4.64 -13.61 -3.26
CA PHE A 121 4.88 -13.84 -1.84
C PHE A 121 6.08 -13.00 -1.42
N VAL A 122 5.90 -12.16 -0.42
CA VAL A 122 7.00 -11.34 0.12
C VAL A 122 7.51 -12.02 1.38
N MET A 123 8.78 -12.42 1.35
CA MET A 123 9.43 -13.02 2.52
C MET A 123 9.57 -11.97 3.61
N PRO A 124 9.26 -12.31 4.87
CA PRO A 124 9.46 -11.40 5.97
C PRO A 124 10.96 -11.29 6.27
N MET A 125 11.33 -10.22 6.95
CA MET A 125 12.71 -9.91 7.31
C MET A 125 12.83 -9.76 8.81
N ARG A 126 14.00 -10.09 9.34
CA ARG A 126 14.29 -9.81 10.75
C ARG A 126 14.40 -8.28 10.95
N ALA A 127 13.96 -7.80 12.10
CA ALA A 127 13.94 -6.37 12.41
C ALA A 127 15.33 -5.71 12.38
N ASP A 128 16.37 -6.45 12.75
CA ASP A 128 17.77 -6.04 12.65
C ASP A 128 18.22 -5.91 11.18
N ALA A 129 17.84 -6.85 10.32
CA ALA A 129 18.11 -6.79 8.88
C ALA A 129 17.41 -5.61 8.21
N LEU A 130 16.16 -5.28 8.59
CA LEU A 130 15.46 -4.09 8.09
C LEU A 130 16.20 -2.78 8.42
N SER A 131 16.81 -2.71 9.59
CA SER A 131 17.55 -1.53 10.05
C SER A 131 18.93 -1.39 9.38
N VAL A 132 19.52 -2.51 8.94
CA VAL A 132 20.86 -2.57 8.33
C VAL A 132 20.82 -2.37 6.80
N MET A 133 19.67 -2.52 6.14
CA MET A 133 19.53 -2.16 4.72
C MET A 133 19.62 -0.63 4.53
N LYS A 134 20.86 -0.11 4.54
CA LYS A 134 21.19 1.32 4.49
C LYS A 134 20.68 2.02 3.22
N ASP A 135 20.53 1.28 2.11
CA ASP A 135 20.24 1.87 0.80
C ASP A 135 18.85 1.50 0.25
N ARG A 136 18.17 0.48 0.81
CA ARG A 136 16.86 0.00 0.33
C ARG A 136 15.94 -0.43 1.46
N LYS A 137 14.97 0.43 1.76
CA LYS A 137 14.00 0.18 2.84
C LYS A 137 12.75 -0.58 2.41
N ARG A 138 12.59 -0.87 1.10
CA ARG A 138 11.32 -1.36 0.54
C ARG A 138 11.52 -2.41 -0.52
N VAL A 139 10.59 -3.38 -0.57
CA VAL A 139 10.41 -4.31 -1.68
C VAL A 139 9.69 -3.58 -2.80
N ILE A 140 10.31 -3.48 -3.97
CA ILE A 140 9.78 -2.79 -5.14
C ILE A 140 9.30 -3.81 -6.16
N THR A 141 8.00 -3.78 -6.47
CA THR A 141 7.38 -4.66 -7.47
C THR A 141 6.74 -3.86 -8.59
N HIS A 142 6.88 -4.34 -9.82
CA HIS A 142 6.27 -3.75 -11.01
C HIS A 142 5.68 -4.83 -11.88
N CYS A 143 4.40 -4.66 -12.24
CA CYS A 143 3.70 -5.54 -13.16
C CYS A 143 2.99 -4.69 -14.21
N ALA A 144 3.32 -4.88 -15.48
CA ALA A 144 2.72 -4.10 -16.56
C ALA A 144 2.24 -4.96 -17.71
N SER A 145 1.12 -4.53 -18.32
CA SER A 145 0.69 -5.06 -19.61
C SER A 145 0.24 -3.96 -20.56
N ARG A 146 0.65 -4.00 -21.84
CA ARG A 146 0.12 -3.02 -22.82
C ARG A 146 -1.27 -3.45 -23.31
N ASN A 147 -1.43 -4.67 -23.78
CA ASN A 147 -2.69 -5.17 -24.35
C ASN A 147 -3.21 -6.39 -23.59
N GLY A 148 -3.33 -6.26 -22.28
CA GLY A 148 -3.83 -7.32 -21.41
C GLY A 148 -4.15 -6.80 -20.01
N SER A 149 -4.93 -7.58 -19.27
CA SER A 149 -5.20 -7.31 -17.86
C SER A 149 -3.99 -7.59 -16.98
N VAL A 150 -3.91 -6.91 -15.84
CA VAL A 150 -2.96 -7.23 -14.77
C VAL A 150 -3.75 -7.72 -13.57
N THR A 151 -3.51 -8.95 -13.15
CA THR A 151 -4.04 -9.52 -11.91
C THR A 151 -2.87 -9.90 -11.03
N ALA A 152 -2.78 -9.30 -9.85
CA ALA A 152 -1.69 -9.56 -8.92
C ALA A 152 -2.25 -9.81 -7.54
N LYS A 153 -1.86 -10.94 -6.95
CA LYS A 153 -2.14 -11.28 -5.56
C LYS A 153 -0.86 -11.19 -4.77
N ILE A 154 -0.84 -10.35 -3.75
CA ILE A 154 0.32 -10.16 -2.90
C ILE A 154 0.01 -10.78 -1.55
N HIS A 155 0.90 -11.65 -1.09
CA HIS A 155 0.72 -12.45 0.11
C HIS A 155 1.82 -12.18 1.12
N ASP A 156 1.40 -12.07 2.37
CA ASP A 156 2.31 -12.16 3.50
C ASP A 156 2.63 -13.62 3.79
N VAL A 157 3.92 -13.90 3.98
CA VAL A 157 4.39 -15.25 4.32
C VAL A 157 4.44 -15.44 5.84
N GLN A 158 3.97 -16.58 6.31
CA GLN A 158 4.25 -17.07 7.67
C GLN A 158 5.50 -17.96 7.65
N LEU A 159 6.57 -17.53 8.32
CA LEU A 159 7.69 -18.41 8.62
C LEU A 159 7.51 -18.99 10.03
N PRO A 160 7.48 -20.33 10.21
CA PRO A 160 7.36 -20.98 11.51
C PRO A 160 8.55 -20.68 12.44
N SER A 161 9.68 -20.30 11.86
CA SER A 161 10.98 -20.31 12.52
C SER A 161 11.20 -19.12 13.45
N HIS A 162 10.57 -17.96 13.18
CA HIS A 162 10.89 -16.71 13.89
C HIS A 162 9.65 -15.80 14.07
N PRO A 163 9.12 -15.67 15.30
CA PRO A 163 7.94 -14.83 15.56
C PRO A 163 8.21 -13.32 15.43
N ASN A 164 9.47 -12.89 15.42
CA ASN A 164 9.89 -11.49 15.27
C ASN A 164 10.15 -11.08 13.81
N ASP A 165 9.85 -11.94 12.85
CA ASP A 165 9.97 -11.59 11.43
C ASP A 165 8.88 -10.57 11.07
N LEU A 166 9.32 -9.43 10.54
CA LEU A 166 8.48 -8.33 10.12
C LEU A 166 8.36 -8.32 8.60
N ARG A 167 7.15 -8.01 8.10
CA ARG A 167 6.98 -7.79 6.67
C ARG A 167 7.74 -6.52 6.26
N PRO A 168 8.62 -6.58 5.24
CA PRO A 168 9.25 -5.38 4.72
C PRO A 168 8.22 -4.48 4.02
N PRO A 169 8.36 -3.14 4.10
CA PRO A 169 7.46 -2.25 3.38
C PRO A 169 7.51 -2.48 1.87
N LEU A 170 6.37 -2.30 1.20
CA LEU A 170 6.15 -2.69 -0.19
C LEU A 170 5.82 -1.45 -1.04
N LYS A 171 6.60 -1.20 -2.09
CA LYS A 171 6.24 -0.27 -3.15
C LYS A 171 5.82 -1.04 -4.40
N ALA A 172 4.53 -1.08 -4.68
CA ALA A 172 3.96 -1.86 -5.77
C ALA A 172 3.40 -0.94 -6.87
N SER A 173 3.70 -1.26 -8.13
CA SER A 173 3.27 -0.50 -9.29
C SER A 173 2.65 -1.41 -10.35
N PHE A 174 1.43 -1.06 -10.78
CA PHE A 174 0.64 -1.87 -11.71
C PHE A 174 0.13 -1.02 -12.86
N HIS A 175 0.49 -1.38 -14.09
CA HIS A 175 0.14 -0.58 -15.26
C HIS A 175 -0.56 -1.43 -16.32
N SER A 176 -1.66 -0.92 -16.88
CA SER A 176 -2.27 -1.52 -18.06
C SER A 176 -2.76 -0.49 -19.06
N LEU A 177 -2.29 -0.52 -20.30
CA LEU A 177 -2.84 0.40 -21.32
C LEU A 177 -4.27 -0.02 -21.70
N ASN A 178 -4.49 -1.30 -22.06
CA ASN A 178 -5.78 -1.80 -22.54
C ASN A 178 -6.24 -3.05 -21.77
N GLY A 179 -6.42 -2.92 -20.47
CA GLY A 179 -6.88 -4.02 -19.64
C GLY A 179 -7.23 -3.60 -18.23
N ALA A 180 -8.08 -4.38 -17.58
CA ALA A 180 -8.40 -4.17 -16.18
C ALA A 180 -7.21 -4.54 -15.28
N ILE A 181 -7.12 -3.87 -14.14
CA ILE A 181 -6.18 -4.19 -13.07
C ILE A 181 -6.98 -4.74 -11.90
N ASN A 182 -6.68 -5.97 -11.45
CA ASN A 182 -7.27 -6.57 -10.26
C ASN A 182 -6.16 -6.86 -9.24
N LEU A 183 -6.19 -6.20 -8.10
CA LEU A 183 -5.17 -6.30 -7.07
C LEU A 183 -5.75 -6.92 -5.82
N TYR A 184 -4.99 -7.82 -5.22
CA TYR A 184 -5.29 -8.42 -3.94
C TYR A 184 -4.12 -8.15 -3.01
N LEU A 185 -4.36 -7.34 -1.99
CA LEU A 185 -3.33 -6.88 -1.06
C LEU A 185 -3.42 -7.65 0.26
N PRO A 186 -2.31 -7.88 0.96
CA PRO A 186 -2.38 -8.41 2.31
C PRO A 186 -3.04 -7.38 3.24
N ARG A 187 -3.76 -7.84 4.28
CA ARG A 187 -4.36 -6.92 5.28
C ARG A 187 -3.34 -6.07 6.05
N SER A 188 -2.09 -6.51 6.09
CA SER A 188 -0.99 -5.75 6.68
C SER A 188 -0.51 -4.59 5.81
N PHE A 189 -1.04 -4.45 4.59
CA PHE A 189 -0.72 -3.32 3.72
C PHE A 189 -1.25 -2.04 4.34
N ARG A 190 -0.36 -1.08 4.58
CA ARG A 190 -0.67 0.23 5.12
C ARG A 190 0.08 1.30 4.36
N GLY A 191 -0.66 2.17 3.67
CA GLY A 191 -0.04 3.26 2.95
C GLY A 191 -0.89 3.93 1.89
N PRO A 192 -0.32 4.97 1.23
CA PRO A 192 -0.97 5.69 0.17
C PRO A 192 -1.23 4.81 -1.07
N LEU A 193 -2.42 4.99 -1.63
CA LEU A 193 -2.82 4.49 -2.93
C LEU A 193 -2.95 5.66 -3.89
N ARG A 194 -2.25 5.57 -5.03
CA ARG A 194 -2.42 6.44 -6.18
C ARG A 194 -3.00 5.62 -7.31
N ILE A 195 -4.24 5.92 -7.70
CA ILE A 195 -4.96 5.14 -8.71
C ILE A 195 -5.40 6.07 -9.83
N ARG A 196 -5.07 5.72 -11.07
CA ARG A 196 -5.47 6.49 -12.26
C ARG A 196 -6.18 5.61 -13.27
N THR A 197 -7.33 6.07 -13.74
CA THR A 197 -8.07 5.42 -14.83
C THR A 197 -8.54 6.47 -15.82
N PHE A 198 -8.25 6.30 -17.11
CA PHE A 198 -8.75 7.25 -18.12
C PHE A 198 -10.18 6.89 -18.55
N ASN A 199 -10.39 5.67 -19.07
CA ASN A 199 -11.67 5.15 -19.56
C ASN A 199 -12.03 3.88 -18.78
N GLY A 200 -12.55 4.08 -17.56
CA GLY A 200 -12.92 2.99 -16.67
C GLY A 200 -13.29 3.48 -15.28
N GLY A 201 -13.44 2.56 -14.34
CA GLY A 201 -13.82 2.87 -12.96
C GLY A 201 -12.87 2.28 -11.94
N ILE A 202 -12.84 2.89 -10.76
CA ILE A 202 -12.12 2.38 -9.59
C ILE A 202 -13.15 1.74 -8.66
N ARG A 203 -12.89 0.50 -8.23
CA ARG A 203 -13.71 -0.20 -7.24
C ARG A 203 -12.84 -0.81 -6.15
N PHE A 204 -13.34 -0.75 -4.93
CA PHE A 204 -12.77 -1.43 -3.77
C PHE A 204 -13.77 -2.48 -3.31
N SER A 205 -13.30 -3.55 -2.67
CA SER A 205 -14.18 -4.42 -1.88
C SER A 205 -14.73 -3.67 -0.67
N ASP A 206 -15.83 -4.16 -0.10
CA ASP A 206 -16.42 -3.56 1.10
C ASP A 206 -15.42 -3.52 2.26
N ALA A 207 -14.61 -4.57 2.40
CA ALA A 207 -13.58 -4.65 3.43
C ALA A 207 -12.47 -3.60 3.20
N VAL A 208 -11.94 -3.49 1.99
CA VAL A 208 -10.93 -2.45 1.67
C VAL A 208 -11.52 -1.07 1.88
N GLN A 209 -12.74 -0.81 1.37
CA GLN A 209 -13.44 0.45 1.49
C GLN A 209 -13.64 0.88 2.96
N SER A 210 -13.91 -0.07 3.87
CA SER A 210 -14.10 0.21 5.29
C SER A 210 -12.83 0.72 6.00
N THR A 211 -11.65 0.48 5.44
CA THR A 211 -10.34 0.88 5.98
C THR A 211 -9.65 1.96 5.14
N LEU A 212 -10.36 2.50 4.15
CA LEU A 212 -9.82 3.45 3.19
C LEU A 212 -10.18 4.89 3.59
N THR A 213 -9.17 5.75 3.67
CA THR A 213 -9.35 7.20 3.79
C THR A 213 -9.10 7.85 2.44
N GLN A 214 -10.13 8.44 1.82
CA GLN A 214 -9.97 9.15 0.54
C GLN A 214 -9.61 10.62 0.78
N PHE A 215 -8.56 11.11 0.11
CA PHE A 215 -8.10 12.50 0.23
C PHE A 215 -8.47 13.37 -0.95
N SER A 216 -8.29 12.87 -2.18
CA SER A 216 -8.59 13.66 -3.38
C SER A 216 -8.89 12.80 -4.59
N GLU A 217 -9.61 13.38 -5.53
CA GLU A 217 -9.81 12.84 -6.87
C GLU A 217 -9.74 14.00 -7.86
N VAL A 218 -8.59 14.15 -8.52
CA VAL A 218 -8.30 15.27 -9.44
C VAL A 218 -7.62 14.69 -10.68
N ASP A 219 -7.99 15.17 -11.87
CA ASP A 219 -7.44 14.72 -13.16
C ASP A 219 -7.46 13.20 -13.36
N ARG A 220 -8.55 12.57 -12.89
CA ARG A 220 -8.77 11.11 -12.91
C ARG A 220 -7.75 10.32 -12.09
N VAL A 221 -7.05 11.00 -11.19
CA VAL A 221 -6.16 10.40 -10.19
C VAL A 221 -6.87 10.45 -8.84
N ARG A 222 -7.23 9.29 -8.31
CA ARG A 222 -7.70 9.12 -6.94
C ARG A 222 -6.49 8.91 -6.03
N ARG A 223 -6.40 9.73 -4.98
CA ARG A 223 -5.42 9.58 -3.90
C ARG A 223 -6.15 9.24 -2.62
N SER A 224 -5.77 8.13 -2.03
CA SER A 224 -6.35 7.61 -0.78
C SER A 224 -5.25 6.98 0.05
N PHE A 225 -5.55 6.61 1.28
CA PHE A 225 -4.66 5.88 2.17
C PHE A 225 -5.41 4.68 2.74
N LEU A 226 -4.77 3.52 2.70
CA LEU A 226 -5.32 2.27 3.22
C LEU A 226 -4.74 2.00 4.61
N GLY A 227 -5.62 1.74 5.59
CA GLY A 227 -5.26 1.53 6.99
C GLY A 227 -5.36 2.81 7.83
N HIS A 228 -4.79 2.77 9.04
CA HIS A 228 -4.83 3.91 9.96
C HIS A 228 -3.90 5.03 9.48
N PHE A 229 -4.45 6.18 9.13
CA PHE A 229 -3.68 7.34 8.71
C PHE A 229 -3.22 8.16 9.92
N ASP A 230 -1.91 8.36 10.03
CA ASP A 230 -1.30 9.25 11.01
C ASP A 230 -0.63 10.43 10.27
N PRO A 231 -1.12 11.67 10.42
CA PRO A 231 -0.54 12.84 9.80
C PRO A 231 0.93 13.08 10.17
N SER A 232 1.36 12.66 11.37
CA SER A 232 2.73 12.87 11.85
C SER A 232 3.78 12.09 11.06
N GLU A 233 3.37 11.01 10.38
CA GLU A 233 4.23 10.23 9.49
C GLU A 233 4.47 10.91 8.12
N PHE A 234 3.75 11.99 7.82
CA PHE A 234 3.73 12.67 6.52
C PHE A 234 4.31 14.10 6.56
N ASP A 235 5.11 14.42 7.58
CA ASP A 235 5.83 15.70 7.64
C ASP A 235 6.62 15.95 6.34
N ALA A 236 6.57 17.19 5.83
CA ALA A 236 7.05 17.57 4.50
C ALA A 236 8.55 17.29 4.25
N SER A 237 9.32 16.97 5.29
CA SER A 237 10.74 16.62 5.24
C SER A 237 11.01 15.10 5.25
N VAL A 238 10.00 14.25 5.51
CA VAL A 238 10.17 12.81 5.68
C VAL A 238 9.67 12.08 4.44
N GLN A 239 10.56 11.35 3.77
CA GLN A 239 10.17 10.45 2.69
C GLN A 239 9.39 9.27 3.28
N TRP A 240 8.16 9.06 2.79
CA TRP A 240 7.31 7.95 3.20
C TRP A 240 8.05 6.60 3.09
N ALA A 241 8.14 5.90 4.23
CA ALA A 241 8.90 4.65 4.37
C ALA A 241 8.02 3.40 4.41
N GLY A 242 6.70 3.55 4.52
CA GLY A 242 5.74 2.44 4.53
C GLY A 242 5.39 1.92 3.14
N ASP A 243 4.23 1.26 3.04
CA ASP A 243 3.78 0.69 1.77
C ASP A 243 3.27 1.75 0.81
N GLU A 244 3.34 1.50 -0.49
CA GLU A 244 2.91 2.44 -1.49
C GLU A 244 2.34 1.65 -2.67
N LEU A 245 1.16 2.05 -3.14
CA LEU A 245 0.54 1.45 -4.31
C LEU A 245 0.35 2.52 -5.39
N ASP A 246 0.89 2.26 -6.58
CA ASP A 246 0.57 3.00 -7.80
C ASP A 246 -0.13 2.06 -8.80
N ALA A 247 -1.31 2.43 -9.28
CA ALA A 247 -2.06 1.65 -10.25
C ALA A 247 -2.61 2.56 -11.35
N GLU A 248 -2.24 2.31 -12.60
CA GLU A 248 -2.64 3.16 -13.73
C GLU A 248 -3.17 2.33 -14.90
N THR A 249 -4.34 2.73 -15.42
CA THR A 249 -4.86 2.18 -16.66
C THR A 249 -5.46 3.23 -17.58
N MET A 250 -5.30 3.04 -18.89
CA MET A 250 -5.94 3.91 -19.88
C MET A 250 -7.35 3.42 -20.22
N ASN A 251 -7.51 2.15 -20.57
CA ASN A 251 -8.80 1.58 -21.00
C ASN A 251 -9.13 0.33 -20.16
N GLY A 252 -9.36 0.52 -18.86
CA GLY A 252 -9.60 -0.57 -17.93
C GLY A 252 -10.18 -0.08 -16.61
N ALA A 253 -10.77 -1.00 -15.86
CA ALA A 253 -11.15 -0.74 -14.48
C ALA A 253 -10.03 -1.17 -13.53
N VAL A 254 -9.87 -0.47 -12.41
CA VAL A 254 -9.01 -0.89 -11.30
C VAL A 254 -9.89 -1.43 -10.18
N ARG A 255 -9.60 -2.64 -9.71
CA ARG A 255 -10.31 -3.30 -8.62
C ARG A 255 -9.31 -3.73 -7.55
N ILE A 256 -9.59 -3.41 -6.29
CA ILE A 256 -8.71 -3.72 -5.17
C ILE A 256 -9.49 -4.48 -4.09
N TYR A 257 -8.90 -5.57 -3.62
CA TYR A 257 -9.42 -6.51 -2.62
C TYR A 257 -8.33 -6.80 -1.59
N PHE A 258 -8.70 -7.39 -0.45
CA PHE A 258 -7.73 -8.15 0.33
C PHE A 258 -7.47 -9.53 -0.27
N ASP A 259 -6.31 -10.11 0.00
CA ASP A 259 -5.85 -11.39 -0.54
C ASP A 259 -6.53 -12.63 0.06
N ASP A 260 -7.19 -12.45 1.20
CA ASP A 260 -8.06 -13.42 1.85
C ASP A 260 -9.51 -13.41 1.34
N GLU A 261 -9.89 -12.39 0.56
CA GLU A 261 -11.22 -12.31 -0.01
C GLU A 261 -11.41 -13.28 -1.18
N ALA A 262 -12.60 -13.88 -1.25
CA ALA A 262 -12.99 -14.63 -2.43
C ALA A 262 -12.94 -13.73 -3.67
N SER A 263 -12.35 -14.22 -4.76
CA SER A 263 -12.32 -13.50 -6.03
C SER A 263 -13.74 -13.02 -6.39
N PRO A 264 -13.91 -11.80 -6.92
CA PRO A 264 -15.22 -11.23 -7.17
C PRO A 264 -16.09 -12.20 -7.99
N PRO A 265 -17.41 -12.29 -7.71
CA PRO A 265 -18.32 -13.29 -8.27
C PRO A 265 -18.54 -13.26 -9.80
N GLY A 266 -17.69 -12.58 -10.57
CA GLY A 266 -17.68 -12.57 -12.04
C GLY A 266 -16.47 -13.27 -12.69
N ALA A 267 -15.51 -13.78 -11.93
CA ALA A 267 -14.34 -14.49 -12.47
C ALA A 267 -14.54 -16.01 -12.59
N GLN A 268 -15.61 -16.57 -12.00
CA GLN A 268 -16.07 -17.88 -12.39
C GLN A 268 -16.59 -17.77 -13.82
N LYS A 269 -15.79 -18.26 -14.77
CA LYS A 269 -16.23 -18.51 -16.15
C LYS A 269 -17.60 -19.16 -16.05
N SER A 270 -18.66 -18.43 -16.35
CA SER A 270 -19.91 -19.06 -16.69
C SER A 270 -19.56 -19.98 -17.85
N LYS A 271 -19.56 -21.29 -17.58
CA LYS A 271 -19.70 -22.29 -18.62
C LYS A 271 -21.11 -22.05 -19.15
N SER A 272 -21.30 -21.01 -19.96
CA SER A 272 -22.45 -20.94 -20.84
C SER A 272 -22.34 -22.19 -21.71
N PRO A 273 -23.31 -23.13 -21.62
CA PRO A 273 -23.29 -24.30 -22.48
C PRO A 273 -23.30 -23.79 -23.92
N GLY A 274 -22.30 -24.23 -24.69
CA GLY A 274 -22.11 -23.77 -26.06
C GLY A 274 -23.36 -24.01 -26.90
N PHE A 275 -23.62 -23.12 -27.85
CA PHE A 275 -24.77 -23.16 -28.76
C PHE A 275 -24.96 -24.53 -29.46
N LEU A 276 -23.90 -25.32 -29.59
CA LEU A 276 -23.92 -26.67 -30.17
C LEU A 276 -24.44 -27.77 -29.22
N GLU A 277 -24.38 -27.61 -27.89
CA GLU A 277 -24.98 -28.59 -26.94
C GLU A 277 -26.51 -28.53 -26.93
N ARG A 278 -27.11 -27.43 -27.41
CA ARG A 278 -28.57 -27.30 -27.55
C ARG A 278 -29.14 -27.98 -28.80
N LEU A 279 -28.30 -28.43 -29.74
CA LEU A 279 -28.75 -29.01 -31.01
C LEU A 279 -28.70 -30.55 -31.06
N PHE A 280 -28.11 -31.22 -30.06
CA PHE A 280 -27.93 -32.69 -30.07
C PHE A 280 -28.51 -33.40 -28.84
N ARG A 281 -29.52 -32.82 -28.17
CA ARG A 281 -30.40 -33.61 -27.29
C ARG A 281 -31.50 -34.27 -28.12
N PHE A 282 -31.19 -35.46 -28.63
CA PHE A 282 -32.19 -36.48 -28.94
C PHE A 282 -32.23 -37.50 -27.80
#